data_AF-A0A1X7TKC3-F1
#
_entry.id   AF-A0A1X7TKC3-F1
#
_cell.length_a   1.000
_cell.length_b   1.000
_cell.length_c   1.000
_cell.angle_alpha   90.00
_cell.angle_beta   90.00
_cell.angle_gamma   90.00
#
_symmetry.space_group_name_H-M   'P 1'
#
loop_
_entity.id
_entity.type
_entity.pdbx_description
1 polymer ?
#
loop_
_entity_poly.entity_id
_entity_poly.type
_entity_poly.pdbx_seq_one_letter_code
_entity_poly.pdbx_strand_id
1 'polypeptide(L)'
;MSSYIGNWTNKKKTSSSYVQHSSNRKYGTILYQYLYCNRSGKIRLRGEGKKHLKTQGSSKIDAPCIANMKVMTDTVTGSVTVEYCSTHTGHLLELAHLPISSELRLNIAAKLHDGVPVDVILDSISDSMPNGKTSRHRMILDDALVNMIVTDLQPASIVEDDGFLKFLKVLDPKYIPPSRRTIMRDRLPRLYAKKEQEVRGILDQSKWCTITTDLWTSRAPWGT
;
A
#
# COMPACT_ATOMS: atom_id res chain seq x y z
N MET A 1 -18.96 10.76 -1.21
CA MET A 1 -18.94 11.18 0.21
C MET A 1 -19.72 10.14 0.98
N SER A 2 -19.08 9.46 1.93
CA SER A 2 -19.76 8.43 2.74
C SER A 2 -19.95 8.97 4.15
N SER A 3 -21.19 9.11 4.59
CA SER A 3 -21.54 9.45 5.97
C SER A 3 -21.66 8.17 6.79
N TYR A 4 -21.00 8.12 7.95
CA TYR A 4 -21.15 7.02 8.91
C TYR A 4 -21.54 7.60 10.28
N ILE A 5 -22.58 7.03 10.89
CA ILE A 5 -23.01 7.34 12.25
C ILE A 5 -22.64 6.13 13.11
N GLY A 6 -21.67 6.29 14.00
CA GLY A 6 -21.30 5.23 14.93
C GLY A 6 -20.07 5.56 15.77
N ASN A 7 -20.03 4.98 16.97
CA ASN A 7 -18.99 5.18 17.98
C ASN A 7 -17.61 4.77 17.44
N TRP A 8 -16.81 5.77 17.04
CA TRP A 8 -15.46 5.56 16.54
C TRP A 8 -14.49 5.32 17.69
N THR A 9 -14.17 4.06 17.95
CA THR A 9 -12.99 3.70 18.74
C THR A 9 -11.79 3.57 17.81
N ASN A 10 -10.70 4.24 18.17
CA ASN A 10 -9.47 4.46 17.39
C ASN A 10 -8.62 3.17 17.19
N LYS A 11 -9.23 2.02 16.91
CA LYS A 11 -8.56 0.70 16.88
C LYS A 11 -8.98 -0.18 15.69
N LYS A 12 -9.13 0.40 14.50
CA LYS A 12 -9.06 -0.40 13.26
C LYS A 12 -7.72 -0.16 12.58
N LYS A 13 -7.04 -1.25 12.19
CA LYS A 13 -5.80 -1.25 11.40
C LYS A 13 -6.09 -0.56 10.06
N THR A 14 -5.95 0.75 10.04
CA THR A 14 -6.11 1.56 8.84
C THR A 14 -4.75 1.73 8.18
N SER A 15 -4.73 1.74 6.85
CA SER A 15 -3.52 1.90 6.06
C SER A 15 -2.95 3.33 6.06
N SER A 16 -3.49 4.21 6.91
CA SER A 16 -3.22 5.66 6.95
C SER A 16 -3.39 6.20 8.37
N SER A 17 -2.52 7.13 8.79
CA SER A 17 -2.65 7.85 10.06
C SER A 17 -3.11 9.30 9.81
N TYR A 18 -3.96 9.83 10.70
CA TYR A 18 -4.46 11.19 10.65
C TYR A 18 -4.02 11.99 11.87
N VAL A 19 -3.71 13.27 11.66
CA VAL A 19 -3.25 14.19 12.70
C VAL A 19 -4.04 15.49 12.68
N GLN A 20 -4.16 16.09 13.85
CA GLN A 20 -4.77 17.39 14.05
C GLN A 20 -3.69 18.49 13.96
N HIS A 21 -3.96 19.54 13.20
CA HIS A 21 -3.04 20.69 13.07
C HIS A 21 -3.50 21.93 13.82
N SER A 22 -4.77 22.00 14.22
CA SER A 22 -5.38 23.14 14.90
C SER A 22 -6.26 22.67 16.04
N SER A 23 -6.45 23.48 17.07
CA SER A 23 -7.40 23.20 18.15
C SER A 23 -8.82 22.98 17.64
N ASN A 24 -9.64 22.28 18.44
CA ASN A 24 -11.04 22.05 18.12
C ASN A 24 -11.81 23.38 18.07
N ARG A 25 -12.82 23.47 17.20
CA ARG A 25 -13.69 24.65 17.09
C ARG A 25 -15.06 24.31 17.64
N LYS A 26 -15.66 25.18 18.46
CA LYS A 26 -16.99 24.97 19.03
C LYS A 26 -17.98 25.95 18.41
N TYR A 27 -19.11 25.44 17.92
CA TYR A 27 -20.25 26.25 17.49
C TYR A 27 -21.53 25.69 18.10
N GLY A 28 -22.17 26.47 18.98
CA GLY A 28 -23.30 25.99 19.77
C GLY A 28 -22.93 24.76 20.61
N THR A 29 -23.68 23.68 20.42
CA THR A 29 -23.46 22.38 21.08
C THR A 29 -22.47 21.48 20.33
N ILE A 30 -22.07 21.84 19.10
CA ILE A 30 -21.23 20.99 18.24
C ILE A 30 -19.75 21.38 18.37
N LEU A 31 -18.92 20.37 18.64
CA LEU A 31 -17.47 20.45 18.62
C LEU A 31 -16.94 19.88 17.29
N TYR A 32 -16.19 20.69 16.56
CA TYR A 32 -15.58 20.34 15.28
C TYR A 32 -14.11 20.01 15.49
N GLN A 33 -13.71 18.84 15.01
CA GLN A 33 -12.34 18.39 14.95
C GLN A 33 -11.96 18.07 13.51
N TYR A 34 -10.90 18.72 13.02
CA TYR A 34 -10.38 18.54 11.67
C TYR A 34 -9.08 17.76 11.70
N LEU A 35 -9.07 16.64 10.99
CA LEU A 35 -7.98 15.69 10.93
C LEU A 35 -7.51 15.55 9.47
N TYR A 36 -6.20 15.53 9.28
CA TYR A 36 -5.57 15.49 7.97
C TYR A 36 -4.60 14.31 7.91
N CYS A 37 -4.34 13.78 6.72
CA CYS A 37 -3.33 12.75 6.56
C CYS A 37 -1.99 13.18 7.17
N ASN A 38 -1.39 12.33 8.01
CA ASN A 38 -0.10 12.60 8.64
C ASN A 38 1.04 12.80 7.63
N ARG A 39 0.88 12.30 6.40
CA ARG A 39 1.84 12.48 5.31
C ARG A 39 1.72 13.85 4.64
N SER A 40 0.57 14.52 4.75
CA SER A 40 0.29 15.81 4.10
C SER A 40 1.14 16.96 4.63
N GLY A 41 1.53 17.86 3.74
CA GLY A 41 2.20 19.12 4.05
C GLY A 41 3.71 19.11 3.84
N LYS A 42 4.33 20.28 4.07
CA LYS A 42 5.75 20.50 3.81
C LYS A 42 6.66 19.90 4.88
N ILE A 43 7.87 19.50 4.46
CA ILE A 43 8.91 19.07 5.40
C ILE A 43 9.32 20.29 6.25
N ARG A 44 9.24 20.14 7.58
CA ARG A 44 9.69 21.18 8.51
C ARG A 44 11.16 20.98 8.84
N LEU A 45 12.04 21.67 8.12
CA LEU A 45 13.44 21.82 8.52
C LEU A 45 13.49 22.95 9.55
N ARG A 46 13.69 22.62 10.84
CA ARG A 46 13.97 23.64 11.87
C ARG A 46 15.46 23.65 12.19
N GLY A 47 16.06 24.84 12.16
CA GLY A 47 17.46 25.10 12.50
C GLY A 47 18.43 24.98 11.32
N GLU A 48 19.59 25.62 11.44
CA GLU A 48 20.68 25.59 10.44
C GLU A 48 21.49 24.29 10.47
N GLY A 49 21.21 23.40 11.41
CA GLY A 49 21.90 22.12 11.54
C GLY A 49 21.53 21.17 10.40
N LYS A 50 22.52 20.81 9.58
CA LYS A 50 22.43 19.75 8.57
C LYS A 50 22.29 18.37 9.24
N LYS A 51 21.11 18.05 9.78
CA LYS A 51 20.81 16.67 10.20
C LYS A 51 20.69 15.81 8.96
N HIS A 52 21.48 14.73 8.87
CA HIS A 52 21.30 13.72 7.85
C HIS A 52 19.88 13.14 7.96
N LEU A 53 19.17 13.09 6.82
CA LEU A 53 17.89 12.39 6.75
C LEU A 53 18.12 10.90 7.06
N LYS A 54 17.15 10.29 7.75
CA LYS A 54 17.11 8.82 7.88
C LYS A 54 17.03 8.20 6.49
N THR A 55 17.47 6.96 6.32
CA THR A 55 17.30 6.19 5.07
C THR A 55 15.83 6.15 4.62
N GLN A 56 14.90 6.15 5.58
CA GLN A 56 13.46 6.19 5.35
C GLN A 56 12.92 7.58 4.92
N GLY A 57 13.74 8.63 4.98
CA GLY A 57 13.31 9.99 4.64
C GLY A 57 12.29 10.60 5.63
N SER A 58 11.61 11.64 5.17
CA SER A 58 10.60 12.37 5.95
C SER A 58 9.26 11.66 5.94
N SER A 59 8.51 11.77 7.04
CA SER A 59 7.09 11.36 7.05
C SER A 59 6.21 12.29 6.22
N LYS A 60 6.69 13.48 5.84
CA LYS A 60 5.97 14.43 5.01
C LYS A 60 6.32 14.25 3.54
N ILE A 61 5.31 14.23 2.67
CA ILE A 61 5.45 14.06 1.21
C ILE A 61 5.81 15.35 0.47
N ASP A 62 5.92 16.46 1.20
CA ASP A 62 6.17 17.80 0.67
C ASP A 62 5.10 18.30 -0.34
N ALA A 63 3.91 17.71 -0.27
CA ALA A 63 2.75 18.01 -1.11
C ALA A 63 1.45 17.91 -0.30
N PRO A 64 0.36 18.56 -0.73
CA PRO A 64 -0.95 18.41 -0.11
C PRO A 64 -1.56 17.04 -0.45
N CYS A 65 -1.98 16.29 0.57
CA CYS A 65 -2.84 15.13 0.40
C CYS A 65 -4.31 15.51 0.64
N ILE A 66 -5.22 14.99 -0.19
CA ILE A 66 -6.66 15.24 -0.11
C ILE A 66 -7.32 14.46 1.04
N ALA A 67 -6.70 13.37 1.52
CA ALA A 67 -7.27 12.56 2.58
C ALA A 67 -7.40 13.33 3.90
N ASN A 68 -8.63 13.45 4.37
CA ASN A 68 -9.01 14.21 5.55
C ASN A 68 -10.25 13.63 6.22
N MET A 69 -10.49 14.06 7.45
CA MET A 69 -11.66 13.68 8.23
C MET A 69 -12.12 14.87 9.08
N LYS A 70 -13.42 15.16 9.02
CA LYS A 70 -14.11 16.15 9.83
C LYS A 70 -15.03 15.41 10.78
N VAL A 71 -14.71 15.50 12.05
CA VAL A 71 -15.48 14.90 13.14
C VAL A 71 -16.31 15.99 13.80
N MET A 72 -17.60 15.71 13.95
CA MET A 72 -18.58 16.57 14.61
C MET A 72 -19.10 15.82 15.83
N THR A 73 -18.81 16.34 17.02
CA THR A 73 -19.27 15.76 18.28
C THR A 73 -20.28 16.70 18.91
N ASP A 74 -21.50 16.24 19.12
CA ASP A 74 -22.49 16.95 19.92
C ASP A 74 -22.16 16.77 21.41
N THR A 75 -21.92 17.88 22.08
CA THR A 75 -21.52 17.92 23.50
C THR A 75 -22.66 17.60 24.47
N VAL A 76 -23.91 17.64 24.01
CA VAL A 76 -25.09 17.36 24.85
C VAL A 76 -25.50 15.90 24.74
N THR A 77 -25.62 15.39 23.52
CA THR A 77 -26.07 14.01 23.27
C THR A 77 -24.92 13.00 23.24
N GLY A 78 -23.68 13.47 23.12
CA GLY A 78 -22.51 12.62 22.88
C GLY A 78 -22.47 12.01 21.47
N SER A 79 -23.39 12.41 20.57
CA SER A 79 -23.46 11.88 19.21
C SER A 79 -22.24 12.31 18.40
N VAL A 80 -21.64 11.38 17.66
CA VAL A 80 -20.47 11.62 16.81
C VAL A 80 -20.81 11.36 15.35
N THR A 81 -20.70 12.38 14.52
CA THR A 81 -20.85 12.30 13.06
C THR A 81 -19.51 12.55 12.39
N VAL A 82 -19.18 11.73 11.40
CA VAL A 82 -17.88 11.79 10.71
C VAL A 82 -18.08 11.93 9.20
N GLU A 83 -17.53 13.00 8.64
CA GLU A 83 -17.35 13.19 7.19
C GLU A 83 -15.89 12.92 6.86
N TYR A 84 -15.58 12.01 5.93
CA TYR A 84 -14.19 11.70 5.60
C TYR A 84 -13.94 11.43 4.12
N CYS A 85 -12.71 11.69 3.68
CA CYS A 85 -12.14 11.26 2.42
C CYS A 85 -10.93 10.37 2.72
N SER A 86 -11.03 9.07 2.41
CA SER A 86 -9.93 8.11 2.56
C SER A 86 -9.01 8.03 1.34
N THR A 87 -9.30 8.79 0.28
CA THR A 87 -8.53 8.73 -0.97
C THR A 87 -7.27 9.56 -0.83
N HIS A 88 -6.12 8.91 -0.96
CA HIS A 88 -4.80 9.55 -0.97
C HIS A 88 -4.36 9.78 -2.42
N THR A 89 -4.29 11.04 -2.83
CA THR A 89 -3.69 11.45 -4.10
C THR A 89 -2.29 12.01 -3.84
N GLY A 90 -1.38 11.83 -4.81
CA GLY A 90 -0.01 12.35 -4.73
C GLY A 90 0.95 11.56 -3.83
N HIS A 91 0.49 10.50 -3.15
CA HIS A 91 1.41 9.57 -2.49
C HIS A 91 0.82 8.17 -2.33
N LEU A 92 1.71 7.18 -2.29
CA LEU A 92 1.38 5.82 -1.90
C LEU A 92 1.28 5.72 -0.38
N LEU A 93 0.47 4.78 0.10
CA LEU A 93 0.30 4.51 1.52
C LEU A 93 1.51 3.74 2.06
N GLU A 94 2.65 4.36 2.32
CA GLU A 94 3.87 3.66 2.76
C GLU A 94 3.78 3.18 4.22
N LEU A 95 3.93 1.87 4.47
CA LEU A 95 3.89 1.29 5.82
C LEU A 95 4.99 1.83 6.73
N ALA A 96 6.15 2.17 6.17
CA ALA A 96 7.28 2.66 6.94
C ALA A 96 6.93 3.93 7.74
N HIS A 97 5.98 4.74 7.25
CA HIS A 97 5.58 6.00 7.88
C HIS A 97 4.31 5.89 8.72
N LEU A 98 3.79 4.67 8.90
CA LEU A 98 2.73 4.41 9.85
C LEU A 98 3.32 4.26 11.25
N PRO A 99 2.67 4.85 12.28
CA PRO A 99 3.09 4.62 13.65
C PRO A 99 2.90 3.15 14.01
N ILE A 100 3.93 2.56 14.60
CA ILE A 100 3.85 1.25 15.25
C ILE A 100 2.87 1.37 16.43
N SER A 101 2.01 0.37 16.64
CA SER A 101 1.06 0.41 17.75
C SER A 101 1.79 0.51 19.08
N SER A 102 1.21 1.23 20.03
CA SER A 102 1.80 1.40 21.37
C SER A 102 2.05 0.06 22.05
N GLU A 103 1.14 -0.90 21.88
CA GLU A 103 1.26 -2.27 22.38
C GLU A 103 2.46 -3.00 21.79
N LEU A 104 2.60 -3.00 20.45
CA LEU A 104 3.72 -3.65 19.79
C LEU A 104 5.06 -3.00 20.18
N ARG A 105 5.07 -1.67 20.34
CA ARG A 105 6.25 -0.93 20.78
C ARG A 105 6.69 -1.32 22.20
N LEU A 106 5.74 -1.56 23.11
CA LEU A 106 6.04 -2.04 24.46
C LEU A 106 6.58 -3.47 24.43
N ASN A 107 5.99 -4.35 23.62
CA ASN A 107 6.47 -5.73 23.48
C ASN A 107 7.90 -5.79 22.92
N ILE A 108 8.23 -4.94 21.95
CA ILE A 108 9.59 -4.81 21.42
C ILE A 108 10.54 -4.32 22.51
N ALA A 109 10.15 -3.29 23.27
CA ALA A 109 10.98 -2.76 24.35
C ALA A 109 11.26 -3.81 25.44
N ALA A 110 10.26 -4.61 25.81
CA ALA A 110 10.42 -5.71 26.76
C ALA A 110 11.40 -6.78 26.24
N LYS A 111 11.23 -7.25 25.00
CA LYS A 111 12.14 -8.25 24.41
C LYS A 111 13.58 -7.73 24.27
N LEU A 112 13.76 -6.45 23.96
CA LEU A 112 15.07 -5.82 23.93
C LEU A 112 15.70 -5.77 25.33
N HIS A 113 14.92 -5.43 26.35
CA HIS A 113 15.37 -5.45 27.75
C HIS A 113 15.80 -6.85 28.20
N ASP A 114 15.07 -7.88 27.77
CA ASP A 114 15.35 -9.28 28.10
C ASP A 114 16.53 -9.88 27.30
N GLY A 115 17.22 -9.06 26.49
CA GLY A 115 18.41 -9.47 25.73
C GLY A 115 18.10 -10.37 24.53
N VAL A 116 16.84 -10.40 24.07
CA VAL A 116 16.46 -11.18 22.89
C VAL A 116 17.13 -10.57 21.64
N PRO A 117 17.81 -11.38 20.82
CA PRO A 117 18.40 -10.93 19.56
C PRO A 117 17.36 -10.26 18.63
N VAL A 118 17.78 -9.16 17.97
CA VAL A 118 16.88 -8.31 17.18
C VAL A 118 16.22 -9.07 16.03
N ASP A 119 16.94 -9.99 15.39
CA ASP A 119 16.44 -10.89 14.35
C ASP A 119 15.26 -11.75 14.83
N VAL A 120 15.36 -12.33 16.04
CA VAL A 120 14.28 -13.13 16.65
C VAL A 120 13.06 -12.25 16.98
N ILE A 121 13.28 -11.02 17.41
CA ILE A 121 12.21 -10.04 17.63
C ILE A 121 11.49 -9.74 16.30
N LEU A 122 12.23 -9.50 15.23
CA LEU A 122 11.68 -9.21 13.91
C LEU A 122 10.87 -10.38 13.35
N ASP A 123 11.37 -11.61 13.49
CA ASP A 123 10.65 -12.82 13.06
C ASP A 123 9.33 -12.98 13.85
N SER A 124 9.37 -12.80 15.17
CA SER A 124 8.17 -12.83 16.03
C SER A 124 7.09 -11.81 15.61
N ILE A 125 7.50 -10.60 15.22
CA ILE A 125 6.58 -9.54 14.77
C ILE A 125 5.97 -9.91 13.43
N SER A 126 6.78 -10.50 12.53
CA SER A 126 6.32 -10.92 11.22
C SER A 126 5.27 -12.02 11.31
N ASP A 127 5.41 -12.94 12.27
CA ASP A 127 4.46 -14.04 12.52
C ASP A 127 3.18 -13.60 13.23
N SER A 128 3.25 -12.55 14.06
CA SER A 128 2.12 -12.06 14.88
C SER A 128 1.08 -11.21 14.11
N MET A 129 1.27 -10.99 12.82
CA MET A 129 0.33 -10.23 12.00
C MET A 129 -0.82 -11.15 11.53
N PRO A 130 -2.10 -10.81 11.79
CA PRO A 130 -3.27 -11.66 11.50
C PRO A 130 -3.56 -11.88 10.00
N ASN A 131 -2.70 -11.37 9.12
CA ASN A 131 -2.65 -11.71 7.71
C ASN A 131 -1.44 -12.62 7.46
N GLY A 132 -1.54 -13.85 7.94
CA GLY A 132 -0.58 -14.94 7.68
C GLY A 132 -0.49 -15.38 6.20
N LYS A 133 -0.81 -14.50 5.24
CA LYS A 133 -0.62 -14.70 3.79
C LYS A 133 -0.32 -13.34 3.16
N THR A 134 0.87 -13.20 2.58
CA THR A 134 1.42 -12.02 1.88
C THR A 134 1.82 -10.81 2.74
N SER A 135 3.08 -10.80 3.17
CA SER A 135 3.79 -9.54 3.49
C SER A 135 3.66 -8.57 2.31
N ARG A 136 3.49 -7.27 2.57
CA ARG A 136 3.45 -6.25 1.51
C ARG A 136 4.70 -6.28 0.62
N HIS A 137 5.85 -6.65 1.18
CA HIS A 137 7.08 -6.88 0.42
C HIS A 137 6.87 -7.95 -0.65
N ARG A 138 6.24 -9.07 -0.28
CA ARG A 138 5.88 -10.14 -1.21
C ARG A 138 4.93 -9.66 -2.32
N MET A 139 3.95 -8.81 -2.00
CA MET A 139 3.05 -8.27 -3.02
C MET A 139 3.80 -7.39 -4.05
N ILE A 140 4.77 -6.60 -3.60
CA ILE A 140 5.61 -5.77 -4.47
C ILE A 140 6.48 -6.67 -5.37
N LEU A 141 7.09 -7.70 -4.79
CA LEU A 141 7.90 -8.67 -5.55
C LEU A 141 7.06 -9.47 -6.55
N ASP A 142 5.88 -9.94 -6.16
CA ASP A 142 4.95 -10.64 -7.06
C ASP A 142 4.54 -9.77 -8.24
N ASP A 143 4.23 -8.49 -8.00
CA ASP A 143 3.84 -7.55 -9.07
C ASP A 143 5.01 -7.25 -10.00
N ALA A 144 6.22 -7.01 -9.46
CA ALA A 144 7.43 -6.81 -10.25
C ALA A 144 7.76 -8.04 -11.12
N LEU A 145 7.65 -9.24 -10.55
CA LEU A 145 7.87 -10.51 -11.26
C LEU A 145 6.88 -10.70 -12.41
N VAL A 146 5.59 -10.47 -12.16
CA VAL A 146 4.55 -10.60 -13.21
C VAL A 146 4.75 -9.56 -14.31
N ASN A 147 5.10 -8.32 -13.95
CA ASN A 147 5.39 -7.28 -14.94
C ASN A 147 6.62 -7.61 -15.79
N MET A 148 7.68 -8.19 -15.21
CA MET A 148 8.84 -8.68 -15.95
C MET A 148 8.44 -9.77 -16.96
N ILE A 149 7.66 -10.76 -16.51
CA ILE A 149 7.17 -11.84 -17.38
C ILE A 149 6.41 -11.29 -18.59
N VAL A 150 5.54 -10.30 -18.38
CA VAL A 150 4.75 -9.69 -19.46
C VAL A 150 5.59 -8.80 -20.38
N THR A 151 6.45 -7.96 -19.80
CA THR A 151 7.25 -6.99 -20.56
C THR A 151 8.28 -7.70 -21.44
N ASP A 152 8.90 -8.74 -20.90
CA ASP A 152 9.97 -9.48 -21.58
C ASP A 152 9.44 -10.72 -22.31
N LEU A 153 8.11 -10.87 -22.39
CA LEU A 153 7.40 -11.99 -23.03
C LEU A 153 7.90 -13.37 -22.59
N GLN A 154 8.26 -13.49 -21.31
CA GLN A 154 8.77 -14.74 -20.74
C GLN A 154 7.63 -15.74 -20.53
N PRO A 155 7.91 -17.05 -20.61
CA PRO A 155 6.94 -18.05 -20.23
C PRO A 155 6.68 -17.96 -18.71
N ALA A 156 5.42 -18.11 -18.30
CA ALA A 156 5.07 -18.10 -16.87
C ALA A 156 5.70 -19.27 -16.08
N SER A 157 6.28 -20.26 -16.76
CA SER A 157 7.05 -21.35 -16.14
C SER A 157 8.43 -20.92 -15.65
N ILE A 158 8.92 -19.72 -15.95
CA ILE A 158 10.23 -19.24 -15.47
C ILE A 158 10.37 -19.32 -13.94
N VAL A 159 9.25 -19.23 -13.20
CA VAL A 159 9.21 -19.37 -11.75
C VAL A 159 9.45 -20.79 -11.23
N GLU A 160 9.47 -21.77 -12.14
CA GLU A 160 9.74 -23.18 -11.88
C GLU A 160 11.18 -23.55 -12.32
N ASP A 161 11.91 -22.63 -12.98
CA ASP A 161 13.27 -22.87 -13.48
C ASP A 161 14.30 -22.82 -12.35
N ASP A 162 15.15 -23.84 -12.26
CA ASP A 162 16.15 -23.99 -11.20
C ASP A 162 17.14 -22.82 -11.12
N GLY A 163 17.60 -22.32 -12.26
CA GLY A 163 18.54 -21.19 -12.33
C GLY A 163 17.92 -19.92 -11.77
N PHE A 164 16.67 -19.64 -12.15
CA PHE A 164 15.93 -18.48 -11.68
C PHE A 164 15.62 -18.57 -10.18
N LEU A 165 15.23 -19.75 -9.69
CA LEU A 165 15.00 -19.98 -8.28
C LEU A 165 16.27 -19.82 -7.43
N LYS A 166 17.42 -20.27 -7.92
CA LYS A 166 18.72 -20.05 -7.25
C LYS A 166 19.07 -18.57 -7.19
N PHE A 167 18.86 -17.84 -8.28
CA PHE A 167 19.06 -16.39 -8.32
C PHE A 167 18.16 -15.65 -7.31
N LEU A 168 16.87 -15.96 -7.28
CA LEU A 168 15.93 -15.36 -6.33
C LEU A 168 16.31 -15.64 -4.87
N LYS A 169 16.77 -16.86 -4.55
CA LYS A 169 17.24 -17.21 -3.20
C LYS A 169 18.45 -16.39 -2.75
N VAL A 170 19.33 -16.00 -3.68
CA VAL A 170 20.48 -15.12 -3.36
C VAL A 170 20.01 -13.68 -3.12
N LEU A 171 19.03 -13.21 -3.89
CA LEU A 171 18.48 -11.85 -3.76
C LEU A 171 17.62 -11.67 -2.50
N ASP A 172 16.66 -12.56 -2.28
CA ASP A 172 15.78 -12.59 -1.12
C ASP A 172 15.51 -14.05 -0.70
N PRO A 173 16.25 -14.58 0.29
CA PRO A 173 16.09 -15.96 0.76
C PRO A 173 14.69 -16.27 1.30
N LYS A 174 13.93 -15.25 1.76
CA LYS A 174 12.59 -15.41 2.34
C LYS A 174 11.50 -15.31 1.27
N TYR A 175 11.82 -14.89 0.04
CA TYR A 175 10.83 -14.79 -1.04
C TYR A 175 10.58 -16.14 -1.71
N ILE A 176 9.29 -16.51 -1.77
CA ILE A 176 8.82 -17.66 -2.55
C ILE A 176 7.92 -17.12 -3.66
N PRO A 177 8.32 -17.26 -4.94
CA PRO A 177 7.53 -16.74 -6.04
C PRO A 177 6.15 -17.42 -6.11
N PRO A 178 5.14 -16.72 -6.67
CA PRO A 178 3.84 -17.32 -6.94
C PRO A 178 4.01 -18.47 -7.94
N SER A 179 3.22 -19.53 -7.76
CA SER A 179 3.24 -20.64 -8.71
C SER A 179 2.77 -20.20 -10.09
N ARG A 180 3.23 -20.89 -11.15
CA ARG A 180 2.76 -20.67 -12.52
C ARG A 180 1.24 -20.64 -12.61
N ARG A 181 0.55 -21.53 -11.87
CA ARG A 181 -0.92 -21.55 -11.78
C ARG A 181 -1.49 -20.24 -11.22
N THR A 182 -0.88 -19.68 -10.19
CA THR A 182 -1.31 -18.41 -9.57
C THR A 182 -1.09 -17.24 -10.53
N ILE A 183 0.05 -17.24 -11.23
CA ILE A 183 0.35 -16.24 -12.27
C ILE A 183 -0.72 -16.28 -13.37
N MET A 184 -0.97 -17.47 -13.92
CA MET A 184 -1.91 -17.65 -15.04
C MET A 184 -3.38 -17.46 -14.68
N ARG A 185 -3.82 -17.92 -13.51
CA ARG A 185 -5.26 -17.94 -13.16
C ARG A 185 -5.73 -16.72 -12.38
N ASP A 186 -4.81 -15.92 -11.84
CA ASP A 186 -5.18 -14.81 -10.97
C ASP A 186 -4.44 -13.53 -11.32
N ARG A 187 -3.10 -13.54 -11.32
CA ARG A 187 -2.33 -12.29 -11.48
C ARG A 187 -2.40 -11.72 -12.89
N LEU A 188 -2.16 -12.54 -13.92
CA LEU A 188 -2.22 -12.11 -15.32
C LEU A 188 -3.63 -11.64 -15.71
N PRO A 189 -4.72 -12.37 -15.40
CA PRO A 189 -6.07 -11.87 -15.69
C PRO A 189 -6.40 -10.53 -15.05
N ARG A 190 -5.96 -10.29 -13.80
CA ARG A 190 -6.14 -8.99 -13.12
C ARG A 190 -5.35 -7.88 -13.79
N LEU A 191 -4.10 -8.14 -14.16
CA LEU A 191 -3.25 -7.18 -14.85
C LEU A 191 -3.83 -6.83 -16.22
N TYR A 192 -4.32 -7.83 -16.97
CA TYR A 192 -5.02 -7.64 -18.22
C TYR A 192 -6.25 -6.76 -18.06
N ALA A 193 -7.15 -7.09 -17.13
CA ALA A 193 -8.38 -6.31 -16.91
C ALA A 193 -8.08 -4.84 -16.55
N LYS A 194 -7.02 -4.60 -15.77
CA LYS A 194 -6.54 -3.25 -15.46
C LYS A 194 -6.06 -2.53 -16.71
N LYS A 195 -5.23 -3.17 -17.54
CA LYS A 195 -4.71 -2.59 -18.79
C LYS A 195 -5.80 -2.38 -19.84
N GLU A 196 -6.75 -3.29 -19.93
CA GLU A 196 -7.93 -3.14 -20.78
C GLU A 196 -8.72 -1.89 -20.40
N GLN A 197 -8.97 -1.67 -19.10
CA GLN A 197 -9.65 -0.46 -18.63
C GLN A 197 -8.88 0.83 -18.95
N GLU A 198 -7.55 0.82 -18.79
CA GLU A 198 -6.69 1.94 -19.17
C GLU A 198 -6.80 2.25 -20.67
N VAL A 199 -6.67 1.23 -21.53
CA VAL A 199 -6.77 1.38 -22.99
C VAL A 199 -8.18 1.84 -23.39
N ARG A 200 -9.22 1.30 -22.77
CA ARG A 200 -10.61 1.71 -23.03
C ARG A 200 -10.82 3.19 -22.71
N GLY A 201 -10.28 3.68 -21.60
CA GLY A 201 -10.32 5.10 -21.27
C GLY A 201 -9.62 6.00 -22.29
N ILE A 202 -8.52 5.52 -22.90
CA ILE A 202 -7.84 6.24 -23.99
C ILE A 202 -8.71 6.24 -25.26
N LEU A 203 -9.32 5.10 -25.59
CA LEU A 203 -10.20 4.97 -26.76
C LEU A 203 -11.45 5.85 -26.63
N ASP A 204 -12.07 5.93 -25.45
CA ASP A 204 -13.25 6.77 -25.20
C ASP A 204 -12.97 8.27 -25.42
N GLN A 205 -11.72 8.70 -25.24
CA GLN A 205 -11.27 10.09 -25.46
C GLN A 205 -10.79 10.33 -26.89
N SER A 206 -10.59 9.28 -27.67
CA SER A 206 -9.99 9.35 -29.00
C SER A 206 -11.06 9.58 -30.07
N LYS A 207 -10.96 10.70 -30.80
CA LYS A 207 -11.91 11.03 -31.88
C LYS A 207 -11.75 10.12 -33.10
N TRP A 208 -10.53 9.64 -33.35
CA TRP A 208 -10.17 8.85 -34.52
C TRP A 208 -9.30 7.69 -34.09
N CYS A 209 -9.55 6.50 -34.62
CA CYS A 209 -8.68 5.34 -34.48
C CYS A 209 -8.50 4.65 -35.84
N THR A 210 -7.34 4.03 -36.05
CA THR A 210 -7.08 3.17 -37.20
C THR A 210 -6.81 1.76 -36.66
N ILE A 211 -7.53 0.78 -37.18
CA ILE A 211 -7.39 -0.62 -36.79
C ILE A 211 -6.70 -1.35 -37.93
N THR A 212 -5.54 -1.93 -37.66
CA THR A 212 -4.85 -2.82 -38.58
C THR A 212 -5.01 -4.25 -38.06
N THR A 213 -5.53 -5.14 -38.88
CA THR A 213 -5.59 -6.58 -38.57
C THR A 213 -4.52 -7.28 -39.39
N ASP A 214 -3.68 -8.04 -38.72
CA ASP A 214 -2.74 -8.94 -39.37
C ASP A 214 -3.37 -10.34 -39.46
N LEU A 215 -3.33 -10.93 -40.65
CA LEU A 215 -3.91 -12.24 -40.96
C LEU A 215 -2.83 -13.13 -41.57
N TRP A 216 -2.16 -13.92 -40.74
CA TRP A 216 -1.26 -14.98 -41.18
C TRP A 216 -1.87 -16.36 -40.92
N THR A 217 -1.46 -17.35 -41.73
CA THR A 217 -1.82 -18.76 -41.53
C THR A 217 -0.56 -19.56 -41.23
N SER A 218 -0.55 -20.31 -40.11
CA SER A 218 0.58 -21.17 -39.75
C SER A 218 0.53 -22.49 -40.51
N ARG A 219 1.70 -22.99 -40.96
CA ARG A 219 1.86 -24.32 -41.57
C ARG A 219 2.36 -25.38 -40.59
N ALA A 220 2.41 -25.07 -39.29
CA ALA A 220 2.82 -26.06 -38.29
C ALA A 220 1.77 -27.19 -38.20
N PRO A 221 2.14 -28.46 -38.43
CA PRO A 221 1.25 -29.57 -38.15
C PRO A 221 1.01 -29.63 -36.64
N TRP A 222 -0.25 -29.72 -36.22
CA TRP A 222 -0.60 -29.94 -34.82
C TRP A 222 -0.03 -31.31 -34.39
N GLY A 223 0.96 -31.27 -33.49
CA GLY A 223 1.79 -32.36 -32.97
C GLY A 223 1.39 -33.83 -33.22
N THR A 224 2.32 -34.57 -33.83
CA THR A 224 2.60 -35.99 -33.56
C THR A 224 3.41 -36.14 -32.27
#